data_AF-A0A4R4LKU1-F1
#
_entry.id   AF-A0A4R4LKU1-F1
#
_cell.length_a   1.000
_cell.length_b   1.000
_cell.length_c   1.000
_cell.angle_alpha   90.00
_cell.angle_beta   90.00
_cell.angle_gamma   90.00
#
_symmetry.space_group_name_H-M   'P 1'
#
loop_
_entity.id
_entity.type
_entity.pdbx_description
1 polymer ?
#
loop_
_entity_poly.entity_id
_entity_poly.type
_entity_poly.pdbx_seq_one_letter_code
_entity_poly.pdbx_strand_id
1 'polypeptide(L)'
;MYEAATKIPGVVASRSMTDAAGRSGTAVSLVGNIDRYDLIFEPQTYRFLGWQVVPKDESRGPVRSQVILSVAIVDRAGQVS
;
A
#
# COMPACT_ATOMS: atom_id res chain seq x y z
N MET A 1 -7.85 10.33 7.89
CA MET A 1 -6.44 10.50 7.48
C MET A 1 -6.27 10.43 5.95
N TYR A 2 -6.75 9.38 5.27
CA TYR A 2 -6.60 9.26 3.80
C TYR A 2 -7.40 10.26 2.97
N GLU A 3 -8.55 10.74 3.47
CA GLU A 3 -9.32 11.81 2.82
C GLU A 3 -8.55 13.16 2.77
N ALA A 4 -7.51 13.33 3.59
CA ALA A 4 -6.62 14.49 3.44
C ALA A 4 -5.68 14.30 2.25
N ALA A 5 -5.23 13.07 1.97
CA ALA A 5 -4.34 12.78 0.86
C ALA A 5 -5.02 12.98 -0.50
N THR A 6 -6.34 12.82 -0.58
CA THR A 6 -7.11 13.09 -1.82
C THR A 6 -7.16 14.58 -2.20
N LYS A 7 -6.66 15.47 -1.34
CA LYS A 7 -6.44 16.88 -1.70
C LYS A 7 -5.26 17.07 -2.65
N ILE A 8 -4.36 16.08 -2.77
CA ILE A 8 -3.29 16.07 -3.75
C ILE A 8 -3.89 15.67 -5.11
N PRO A 9 -3.73 16.47 -6.18
CA PRO A 9 -4.25 16.12 -7.49
C PRO A 9 -3.78 14.75 -7.97
N GLY A 10 -4.72 13.93 -8.46
CA GLY A 10 -4.44 12.57 -8.96
C GLY A 10 -4.39 11.50 -7.87
N VAL A 11 -4.59 11.85 -6.59
CA VAL A 11 -4.66 10.91 -5.48
C VAL A 11 -6.11 10.52 -5.19
N VAL A 12 -6.37 9.22 -5.10
CA VAL A 12 -7.66 8.65 -4.73
C VAL A 12 -7.52 7.76 -3.49
N ALA A 13 -8.55 7.72 -2.65
CA ALA A 13 -8.62 6.81 -1.52
C ALA A 13 -9.63 5.69 -1.83
N SER A 14 -9.24 4.43 -1.65
CA SER A 14 -10.12 3.27 -1.76
C SER A 14 -10.28 2.60 -0.41
N ARG A 15 -11.54 2.36 0.01
CA ARG A 15 -11.85 1.63 1.25
C ARG A 15 -11.57 0.13 1.16
N SER A 16 -11.41 -0.40 -0.06
CA SER A 16 -11.15 -1.80 -0.32
C SER A 16 -9.98 -1.95 -1.30
N MET A 17 -8.96 -2.66 -0.86
CA MET A 17 -7.78 -3.04 -1.62
C MET A 17 -7.26 -4.37 -1.08
N THR A 18 -6.79 -5.24 -1.96
CA THR A 18 -6.08 -6.46 -1.55
C THR A 18 -4.60 -6.23 -1.74
N ASP A 19 -3.79 -6.45 -0.70
CA ASP A 19 -2.34 -6.40 -0.84
C ASP A 19 -1.79 -7.65 -1.53
N ALA A 20 -0.50 -7.65 -1.85
CA ALA A 20 0.14 -8.76 -2.55
C ALA A 20 0.21 -10.07 -1.72
N ALA A 21 -0.12 -10.03 -0.41
CA ALA A 21 -0.26 -11.20 0.45
C ALA A 21 -1.72 -11.66 0.60
N GLY A 22 -2.67 -11.06 -0.14
CA GLY A 22 -4.07 -11.43 -0.10
C GLY A 22 -4.85 -10.81 1.06
N ARG A 23 -4.27 -9.88 1.82
CA ARG A 23 -4.93 -9.24 2.96
C ARG A 23 -5.77 -8.06 2.49
N SER A 24 -6.94 -7.88 3.13
CA SER A 24 -7.79 -6.71 2.89
C SER A 24 -7.20 -5.45 3.54
N GLY A 25 -7.29 -4.33 2.83
CA GLY A 25 -6.72 -3.04 3.21
C GLY A 25 -7.53 -1.87 2.65
N THR A 26 -7.16 -0.68 3.12
CA THR A 26 -7.54 0.61 2.53
C THR A 26 -6.32 1.18 1.83
N ALA A 27 -6.51 1.79 0.66
CA ALA A 27 -5.41 2.31 -0.14
C ALA A 27 -5.51 3.82 -0.37
N VAL A 28 -4.35 4.46 -0.45
CA VAL A 28 -4.16 5.76 -1.10
C VAL A 28 -3.39 5.50 -2.38
N SER A 29 -3.99 5.87 -3.51
CA SER A 29 -3.47 5.58 -4.83
C SER A 29 -3.18 6.85 -5.59
N LEU A 30 -1.96 7.01 -6.10
CA LEU A 30 -1.64 8.02 -7.10
C LEU A 30 -1.79 7.39 -8.49
N VAL A 31 -2.72 7.93 -9.28
CA VAL A 31 -2.93 7.48 -10.66
C VAL A 31 -2.01 8.27 -11.59
N GLY A 32 -0.83 7.73 -11.89
CA GLY A 32 0.13 8.32 -12.82
C GLY A 32 -0.23 8.06 -14.28
N ASN A 33 0.56 8.62 -15.20
CA ASN A 33 0.35 8.42 -16.65
C ASN A 33 0.68 6.99 -17.11
N ILE A 34 1.63 6.35 -16.42
CA ILE A 34 2.19 5.06 -16.82
C ILE A 34 1.80 3.95 -15.83
N ASP A 35 1.88 4.27 -14.53
CA ASP A 35 1.62 3.33 -13.44
C ASP A 35 0.61 3.93 -12.46
N ARG A 36 -0.06 3.05 -11.70
CA ARG A 36 -0.76 3.39 -10.46
C ARG A 36 0.11 2.99 -9.28
N TYR A 37 0.32 3.91 -8.34
CA TYR A 37 1.10 3.69 -7.13
C TYR A 37 0.15 3.60 -5.95
N ASP A 38 0.17 2.49 -5.23
CA ASP A 38 -0.75 2.22 -4.12
C ASP A 38 0.05 2.11 -2.81
N LEU A 39 -0.32 2.91 -1.81
CA LEU A 39 0.06 2.70 -0.42
C LEU A 39 -1.11 2.03 0.30
N ILE A 40 -0.87 0.85 0.89
CA ILE A 40 -1.92 0.01 1.47
C ILE A 40 -1.77 -0.03 2.98
N PHE A 41 -2.90 0.10 3.67
CA PHE A 41 -2.98 0.19 5.12
C PHE A 41 -4.07 -0.72 5.67
N GLU A 42 -3.92 -1.14 6.92
CA GLU A 42 -4.95 -1.89 7.62
C GLU A 42 -6.16 -0.96 7.89
N PRO A 43 -7.40 -1.38 7.59
CA PRO A 43 -8.56 -0.47 7.57
C PRO A 43 -8.91 0.19 8.91
N GLN A 44 -8.59 -0.44 10.04
CA GLN A 44 -9.05 0.00 11.38
C GLN A 44 -7.99 0.83 12.11
N THR A 45 -6.74 0.37 12.06
CA THR A 45 -5.58 0.88 12.77
C THR A 45 -4.71 1.78 11.91
N TYR A 46 -4.91 1.75 10.59
CA TYR A 46 -4.12 2.51 9.62
C TYR A 46 -2.63 2.16 9.62
N ARG A 47 -2.28 0.98 10.13
CA ARG A 47 -0.93 0.45 10.05
C ARG A 47 -0.57 0.21 8.59
N PHE A 48 0.60 0.68 8.18
CA PHE A 48 1.12 0.41 6.84
C PHE A 48 1.31 -1.10 6.64
N LEU A 49 0.72 -1.62 5.56
CA LEU A 49 0.79 -3.03 5.17
C LEU A 49 1.80 -3.29 4.06
N GLY A 50 2.07 -2.29 3.23
CA GLY A 50 2.93 -2.41 2.07
C GLY A 50 2.53 -1.46 0.95
N TRP A 51 3.15 -1.66 -0.20
CA TRP A 51 2.87 -0.88 -1.40
C TRP A 51 2.87 -1.77 -2.64
N GLN A 52 2.23 -1.28 -3.69
CA GLN A 52 2.32 -1.89 -5.01
C GLN A 52 2.33 -0.82 -6.10
N VAL A 53 2.95 -1.17 -7.22
CA VAL A 53 2.95 -0.38 -8.45
C VAL A 53 2.36 -1.25 -9.55
N VAL A 54 1.22 -0.81 -10.07
CA VAL A 54 0.45 -1.51 -11.08
C VAL A 54 0.59 -0.77 -12.40
N PRO A 55 1.28 -1.35 -13.41
CA PRO A 55 1.33 -0.75 -14.73
C PRO A 55 -0.07 -0.62 -15.33
N LYS A 56 -0.33 0.48 -16.05
CA LYS A 56 -1.59 0.65 -16.80
C LYS A 56 -1.68 -0.26 -18.03
N ASP A 57 -0.53 -0.75 -18.48
CA ASP A 57 -0.36 -1.63 -19.62
C ASP A 57 0.56 -2.77 -19.21
N GLU A 58 0.07 -4.00 -19.32
CA GLU A 58 0.78 -5.22 -18.91
C GLU A 58 2.06 -5.45 -19.73
N SER A 59 2.16 -4.90 -20.94
CA SER A 59 3.38 -4.96 -21.75
C SER A 59 4.57 -4.23 -21.11
N ARG A 60 4.31 -3.34 -20.15
CA ARG A 60 5.35 -2.62 -19.39
C ARG A 60 5.96 -3.45 -18.25
N GLY A 61 5.43 -4.64 -18.01
CA GLY A 61 5.94 -5.60 -17.05
C GLY A 61 4.96 -5.92 -15.93
N PRO A 62 5.39 -6.76 -14.96
CA PRO A 62 4.52 -7.23 -13.90
C PRO A 62 4.25 -6.15 -12.84
N VAL A 63 3.20 -6.39 -12.05
CA VAL A 63 2.96 -5.67 -10.79
C VAL A 63 4.17 -5.84 -9.88
N ARG A 64 4.66 -4.72 -9.35
CA ARG A 64 5.74 -4.70 -8.35
C ARG A 64 5.12 -4.44 -6.99
N SER A 65 5.52 -5.18 -5.97
CA SER A 65 4.93 -5.02 -4.64
C SER A 65 5.92 -5.32 -3.52
N GLN A 66 5.64 -4.76 -2.35
CA GLN A 66 6.31 -5.09 -1.10
C GLN A 66 5.24 -5.26 -0.02
N VAL A 67 5.41 -6.28 0.83
CA VAL A 67 4.50 -6.58 1.93
C VAL A 67 5.28 -6.55 3.25
N ILE A 68 4.72 -5.88 4.25
CA ILE A 68 5.16 -5.99 5.64
C ILE A 68 4.47 -7.20 6.28
N LEU A 69 5.23 -8.27 6.49
CA LEU A 69 4.73 -9.53 7.08
C LEU A 69 4.52 -9.38 8.60
N SER A 70 5.52 -8.85 9.30
CA SER A 70 5.46 -8.61 10.73
C SER A 70 6.21 -7.34 11.10
N VAL A 71 5.78 -6.72 12.19
CA VAL A 71 6.48 -5.63 12.86
C VAL A 71 6.49 -5.98 14.34
N ALA A 72 7.66 -5.89 14.97
CA ALA A 72 7.81 -6.01 16.41
C ALA A 72 8.48 -4.75 16.94
N ILE A 73 7.99 -4.23 18.06
CA ILE A 73 8.67 -3.20 18.82
C ILE A 73 9.50 -3.93 19.87
N VAL A 74 10.81 -3.66 19.88
CA VAL A 74 11.78 -4.40 20.68
C VAL A 74 12.72 -3.41 21.36
N ASP A 75 13.20 -3.75 22.56
CA ASP A 75 14.17 -2.92 23.29
C ASP A 75 15.58 -3.04 22.70
N ARG A 76 15.87 -4.17 22.04
CA ARG A 76 17.20 -4.49 21.48
C ARG A 76 17.10 -5.17 20.12
N ALA A 77 18.06 -4.88 19.25
CA ALA A 77 18.16 -5.54 17.95
C ALA A 77 18.32 -7.06 18.10
N GLY A 78 17.64 -7.82 17.26
CA GLY A 78 17.67 -9.30 17.27
C GLY A 78 16.67 -9.95 18.24
N GLN A 79 15.94 -9.18 19.05
CA GLN A 79 14.93 -9.72 19.97
C GLN A 79 13.59 -9.96 19.27
N VAL A 80 13.50 -10.96 18.39
CA VAL A 80 12.21 -11.45 17.86
C VAL A 80 11.97 -12.85 18.38
N SER A 81 10.78 -13.10 18.95
CA SER A 81 10.37 -14.41 19.50
C SER A 81 10.10 -15.44 18.40
#